data_AF-A0A6I3ZAT2-F1
#
_entry.id   AF-A0A6I3ZAT2-F1
#
_cell.length_a   1.000
_cell.length_b   1.000
_cell.length_c   1.000
_cell.angle_alpha   90.00
_cell.angle_beta   90.00
_cell.angle_gamma   90.00
#
_symmetry.space_group_name_H-M   'P 1'
#
loop_
_entity.id
_entity.type
_entity.pdbx_description
1 polymer ?
#
loop_
_entity_poly.entity_id
_entity_poly.type
_entity_poly.pdbx_seq_one_letter_code
_entity_poly.pdbx_strand_id
1 'polypeptide(L)'
;MVGQKYSDARSALSSAGFKPLVSTTVGDQLQWPSCVVTNQVARTVSPPANSGGSSSNQVLLSLNCEASFATAGIPGNSLGSPQGSAAYASAVASASSAAASASAASAAASGG
;
A
#
# COMPACT_ATOMS: atom_id res chain seq x y z
N MET A 1 -6.52 3.16 -6.31
CA MET A 1 -5.70 2.50 -5.27
C MET A 1 -4.42 3.26 -4.94
N VAL A 2 -4.13 4.40 -5.59
CA VAL A 2 -3.12 5.35 -5.07
C VAL A 2 -3.43 5.69 -3.61
N GLY A 3 -2.42 5.65 -2.74
CA GLY A 3 -2.53 5.83 -1.29
C GLY A 3 -2.78 4.55 -0.49
N GLN A 4 -3.02 3.40 -1.12
CA GLN A 4 -3.15 2.11 -0.43
C GLN A 4 -1.84 1.31 -0.41
N LYS A 5 -1.76 0.31 0.46
CA LYS A 5 -0.63 -0.64 0.48
C LYS A 5 -0.62 -1.45 -0.82
N TYR A 6 0.58 -1.79 -1.28
CA TYR A 6 0.79 -2.62 -2.45
C TYR A 6 0.10 -3.99 -2.32
N SER A 7 0.08 -4.59 -1.11
CA SER A 7 -0.62 -5.85 -0.86
C SER A 7 -2.12 -5.78 -1.21
N ASP A 8 -2.79 -4.71 -0.78
CA ASP A 8 -4.22 -4.50 -1.01
C ASP A 8 -4.49 -4.17 -2.48
N ALA A 9 -3.68 -3.25 -3.04
CA ALA A 9 -3.77 -2.88 -4.45
C ALA A 9 -3.55 -4.08 -5.37
N ARG A 10 -2.55 -4.92 -5.09
CA ARG A 10 -2.26 -6.15 -5.85
C ARG A 10 -3.42 -7.13 -5.77
N SER A 11 -4.01 -7.31 -4.59
CA SER A 11 -5.14 -8.22 -4.39
C SER A 11 -6.39 -7.74 -5.13
N ALA A 12 -6.69 -6.44 -5.06
CA ALA A 12 -7.81 -5.82 -5.78
C ALA A 12 -7.63 -5.92 -7.30
N LEU A 13 -6.43 -5.62 -7.81
CA LEU A 13 -6.12 -5.71 -9.24
C LEU A 13 -6.20 -7.15 -9.76
N SER A 14 -5.64 -8.10 -9.01
CA SER A 14 -5.71 -9.52 -9.39
C SER A 14 -7.15 -10.01 -9.42
N SER A 15 -7.98 -9.58 -8.47
CA SER A 15 -9.41 -9.91 -8.43
C SER A 15 -10.19 -9.31 -9.60
N ALA A 16 -9.76 -8.14 -10.09
CA ALA A 16 -10.31 -7.48 -11.27
C ALA A 16 -9.74 -8.00 -12.61
N GLY A 17 -8.89 -9.04 -12.59
CA GLY A 17 -8.31 -9.63 -13.80
C GLY A 17 -7.15 -8.82 -14.43
N PHE A 18 -6.64 -7.82 -13.72
CA PHE A 18 -5.46 -7.06 -14.14
C PHE A 18 -4.18 -7.69 -13.62
N LYS A 19 -3.07 -7.53 -14.36
CA LYS A 19 -1.74 -7.93 -13.90
C LYS A 19 -1.02 -6.74 -13.25
N PRO A 20 -0.89 -6.68 -11.91
CA PRO A 20 -0.10 -5.67 -11.24
C PRO A 20 1.39 -5.89 -11.52
N LEU A 21 2.09 -4.85 -11.96
CA LEU A 21 3.53 -4.85 -12.21
C LEU A 21 4.15 -3.65 -11.52
N VAL A 22 5.22 -3.87 -10.75
CA VAL A 22 5.97 -2.78 -10.12
C VAL A 22 6.85 -2.12 -11.18
N SER A 23 6.58 -0.85 -11.46
CA SER A 23 7.34 -0.08 -12.46
C SER A 23 8.50 0.67 -11.82
N THR A 24 8.27 1.27 -10.65
CA THR A 24 9.29 2.03 -9.91
C THR A 24 9.07 1.83 -8.42
N THR A 25 10.18 1.78 -7.68
CA THR A 25 10.16 1.76 -6.21
C THR A 25 11.05 2.90 -5.73
N VAL A 26 10.54 3.72 -4.82
CA VAL A 26 11.28 4.82 -4.20
C VAL A 26 11.39 4.54 -2.71
N GLY A 27 12.61 4.56 -2.16
CA GLY A 27 12.88 4.23 -0.76
C GLY A 27 13.10 2.75 -0.49
N ASP A 28 13.61 2.47 0.71
CA ASP A 28 14.09 1.15 1.15
C ASP A 28 13.73 0.84 2.61
N GLN A 29 12.98 1.72 3.27
CA GLN A 29 12.61 1.61 4.69
C GLN A 29 11.53 0.54 4.93
N LEU A 30 10.67 0.31 3.94
CA LEU A 30 9.58 -0.67 3.97
C LEU A 30 9.77 -1.77 2.93
N GLN A 31 9.30 -2.96 3.28
CA GLN A 31 9.18 -4.08 2.36
C GLN A 31 8.00 -3.86 1.39
N TRP A 32 8.15 -4.30 0.12
CA TRP A 32 7.17 -4.17 -0.96
C TRP A 32 5.69 -4.30 -0.58
N PRO A 33 5.23 -5.36 0.12
CA PRO A 33 3.81 -5.48 0.48
C PRO A 33 3.29 -4.31 1.32
N SER A 34 4.15 -3.68 2.11
CA SER A 34 3.83 -2.55 2.99
C SER A 34 4.02 -1.19 2.33
N CYS A 35 4.62 -1.12 1.15
CA CYS A 35 4.84 0.12 0.43
C CYS A 35 3.53 0.70 -0.10
N VAL A 36 3.46 2.03 -0.16
CA VAL A 36 2.26 2.75 -0.60
C VAL A 36 2.33 2.96 -2.11
N VAL A 37 1.24 2.67 -2.81
CA VAL A 37 1.13 2.98 -4.24
C VAL A 37 1.01 4.49 -4.41
N THR A 38 1.96 5.12 -5.08
CA THR A 38 1.96 6.57 -5.36
C THR A 38 1.46 6.91 -6.75
N ASN A 39 1.60 5.98 -7.69
CA ASN A 39 1.09 6.14 -9.04
C ASN A 39 0.60 4.79 -9.59
N GLN A 40 -0.42 4.85 -10.43
CA GLN A 40 -0.97 3.69 -11.12
C GLN A 40 -1.22 4.04 -12.60
N VAL A 41 -0.69 3.24 -13.51
CA VAL A 41 -0.87 3.41 -14.95
C VAL A 41 -1.39 2.11 -15.53
N ALA A 42 -2.66 2.11 -15.92
CA ALA A 42 -3.25 0.99 -16.64
C ALA A 42 -2.78 1.02 -18.10
N ARG A 43 -2.39 -0.14 -18.61
CA ARG A 43 -2.03 -0.31 -20.02
C ARG A 43 -2.51 -1.66 -20.55
N THR A 44 -2.94 -1.66 -21.80
CA THR A 44 -3.22 -2.87 -22.54
C THR A 44 -2.04 -3.14 -23.45
N VAL A 45 -1.39 -4.28 -23.27
CA VAL A 45 -0.22 -4.67 -24.05
C VAL A 45 -0.67 -5.64 -25.12
N SER A 46 -0.52 -5.24 -26.38
CA SER A 46 -0.76 -6.13 -27.50
C SER A 46 0.25 -7.29 -27.50
N PRO A 47 -0.17 -8.49 -27.92
CA PRO A 47 0.74 -9.61 -28.09
C PRO A 47 1.81 -9.26 -29.14
N PRO A 48 2.98 -9.94 -29.11
CA PRO A 48 3.95 -9.81 -30.18
C PRO A 48 3.33 -10.17 -31.53
N ALA A 49 3.78 -9.49 -32.59
CA ALA A 49 3.30 -9.74 -33.94
C ALA A 49 3.49 -11.22 -34.30
N ASN A 50 2.45 -11.84 -34.89
CA ASN A 50 2.42 -13.25 -35.29
C ASN A 50 2.41 -14.28 -34.13
N SER A 51 2.26 -13.87 -32.87
CA SER A 51 2.18 -14.83 -31.74
C SER A 51 0.82 -15.48 -31.54
N GLY A 52 -0.24 -15.06 -32.26
CA GLY A 52 -1.61 -15.56 -32.07
C GLY A 52 -2.21 -15.30 -30.67
N GLY A 53 -1.51 -14.57 -29.80
CA GLY A 53 -1.89 -14.32 -28.41
C GLY A 53 -3.00 -13.26 -28.28
N SER A 54 -3.51 -13.11 -27.05
CA SER A 54 -4.47 -12.05 -26.71
C SER A 54 -3.79 -10.88 -25.99
N SER A 55 -4.36 -9.69 -26.11
CA SER A 55 -3.89 -8.50 -25.40
C SER A 55 -3.98 -8.71 -23.88
N SER A 56 -2.93 -8.30 -23.16
CA SER A 56 -2.87 -8.42 -21.70
C SER A 56 -3.11 -7.07 -21.03
N ASN A 57 -4.07 -7.01 -20.12
CA ASN A 57 -4.27 -5.84 -19.28
C ASN A 57 -3.30 -5.86 -18.10
N GLN A 58 -2.41 -4.87 -18.09
CA GLN A 58 -1.38 -4.68 -17.08
C GLN A 58 -1.62 -3.36 -16.36
N VAL A 59 -1.25 -3.30 -15.08
CA VAL A 59 -1.26 -2.06 -14.32
C VAL A 59 0.13 -1.86 -13.74
N LEU A 60 0.82 -0.83 -14.24
CA LEU A 60 2.10 -0.39 -13.74
C LEU A 60 1.88 0.41 -12.46
N LEU A 61 2.54 0.00 -11.38
CA LEU A 61 2.44 0.62 -10.07
C LEU A 61 3.78 1.23 -9.70
N SER A 62 3.76 2.49 -9.29
CA SER A 62 4.89 3.13 -8.61
C SER A 62 4.68 3.03 -7.12
N LEU A 63 5.70 2.54 -6.41
CA LEU A 63 5.68 2.32 -4.98
C LEU A 63 6.56 3.35 -4.28
N ASN A 64 6.07 3.87 -3.15
CA ASN A 64 6.88 4.54 -2.16
C ASN A 64 7.04 3.62 -0.94
N CYS A 65 8.27 3.18 -0.72
CA CYS A 65 8.73 2.35 0.38
C CYS A 65 9.48 3.16 1.45
N GLU A 66 9.42 4.50 1.40
CA GLU A 66 9.78 5.33 2.56
C GLU A 66 8.78 5.15 3.71
N ALA A 67 9.09 5.70 4.89
CA ALA A 67 8.16 5.68 6.00
C ALA A 67 6.83 6.35 5.61
N SER A 68 5.72 5.78 6.10
CA SER A 68 4.36 6.19 5.70
C SER A 68 4.11 7.67 5.96
N PHE A 69 4.76 8.23 6.99
CA PHE A 69 4.87 9.65 7.27
C PHE A 69 6.27 9.94 7.82
N ALA A 70 6.78 11.15 7.60
CA ALA A 70 8.04 11.58 8.18
C ALA A 70 7.93 11.66 9.71
N THR A 71 8.91 11.10 10.42
CA THR A 71 9.08 11.26 11.87
C THR A 71 10.49 11.75 12.18
N ALA A 72 10.77 12.13 13.43
CA ALA A 72 12.11 12.56 13.82
C ALA A 72 13.16 11.48 13.45
N GLY A 73 14.10 11.84 12.57
CA GLY A 73 15.16 10.95 12.09
C GLY A 73 14.74 9.90 11.05
N ILE A 74 13.47 9.86 10.62
CA ILE A 74 12.99 8.91 9.60
C ILE A 74 12.36 9.69 8.44
N PRO A 75 12.99 9.66 7.25
CA PRO A 75 12.41 10.29 6.06
C PRO A 75 11.13 9.55 5.64
N GLY A 76 10.15 10.32 5.17
CA GLY A 76 8.84 9.80 4.81
C GLY A 76 7.93 10.89 4.25
N ASN A 77 6.67 10.54 3.98
CA ASN A 77 5.73 11.51 3.44
C ASN A 77 5.47 12.64 4.44
N SER A 78 5.57 13.89 3.98
CA SER A 78 5.25 15.04 4.82
C SER A 78 3.81 14.97 5.33
N LEU A 79 3.59 15.26 6.62
CA LEU A 79 2.25 15.32 7.22
C LEU A 79 1.33 16.35 6.54
N GLY A 80 1.91 17.36 5.89
CA GLY A 80 1.17 18.34 5.10
C GLY A 80 0.72 17.87 3.71
N SER A 81 1.21 16.72 3.23
CA SER A 81 0.74 16.13 1.98
C SER A 81 -0.48 15.24 2.25
N PRO A 82 -1.48 15.19 1.33
CA PRO A 82 -2.69 14.38 1.52
C PRO A 82 -2.39 12.92 1.90
N GLN A 83 -1.34 12.35 1.29
CA GLN A 83 -0.89 10.99 1.53
C GLN A 83 -0.30 10.81 2.93
N GLY A 84 0.55 11.75 3.39
CA GLY A 84 1.13 11.73 4.73
C GLY A 84 0.09 11.95 5.83
N SER A 85 -0.88 12.85 5.60
CA SER A 85 -2.00 13.06 6.52
C SER A 85 -2.89 11.81 6.65
N ALA A 86 -3.24 11.18 5.52
CA ALA A 86 -4.05 9.95 5.52
C ALA A 86 -3.33 8.77 6.18
N ALA A 87 -2.02 8.64 5.96
CA ALA A 87 -1.19 7.64 6.61
C ALA A 87 -1.12 7.85 8.14
N TYR A 88 -0.92 9.09 8.59
CA TYR A 88 -0.94 9.44 10.00
C TYR A 88 -2.29 9.16 10.66
N ALA A 89 -3.40 9.57 10.01
CA ALA A 89 -4.74 9.30 10.51
C ALA A 89 -5.03 7.79 10.64
N SER A 90 -4.62 6.99 9.64
CA SER A 90 -4.77 5.53 9.68
C SER A 90 -3.91 4.89 10.78
N ALA A 91 -2.70 5.40 11.00
CA ALA A 91 -1.81 4.93 12.07
C ALA A 91 -2.40 5.25 13.46
N VAL A 92 -2.92 6.45 13.67
CA VAL A 92 -3.61 6.85 14.91
C VAL A 92 -4.85 6.01 15.17
N ALA A 93 -5.65 5.73 14.13
CA ALA A 93 -6.84 4.88 14.24
C ALA A 93 -6.48 3.42 14.61
N SER A 94 -5.41 2.88 14.02
CA SER A 94 -4.92 1.54 14.30
C SER A 94 -4.35 1.44 15.73
N ALA A 95 -3.57 2.45 16.16
CA ALA A 95 -3.05 2.53 17.52
C ALA A 95 -4.17 2.61 18.57
N SER A 96 -5.22 3.38 18.29
CA SER A 96 -6.40 3.49 19.17
C SER A 96 -7.13 2.15 19.29
N SER A 97 -7.30 1.43 18.17
CA SER A 97 -7.94 0.11 18.15
C SER A 97 -7.12 -0.95 18.89
N ALA A 98 -5.79 -0.93 18.75
CA ALA A 98 -4.88 -1.81 19.47
C ALA A 98 -4.90 -1.54 20.99
N ALA A 99 -4.89 -0.27 21.39
CA ALA A 99 -4.99 0.13 22.79
C ALA A 99 -6.33 -0.29 23.43
N ALA A 100 -7.44 -0.13 22.70
CA ALA A 100 -8.76 -0.60 23.14
C ALA A 100 -8.79 -2.13 23.31
N SER A 101 -8.20 -2.87 22.37
CA SER A 101 -8.13 -4.34 22.42
C SER A 101 -7.25 -4.85 23.56
N ALA A 102 -6.11 -4.21 23.80
CA ALA A 102 -5.22 -4.53 24.92
C ALA A 102 -5.88 -4.24 26.28
N SER A 103 -6.65 -3.16 26.37
CA SER A 103 -7.41 -2.81 27.57
C SER A 103 -8.52 -3.83 27.85
N ALA A 104 -9.23 -4.27 26.81
CA ALA A 104 -10.26 -5.31 26.92
C ALA A 104 -9.68 -6.68 27.32
N ALA A 105 -8.52 -7.06 26.78
CA ALA A 105 -7.82 -8.29 27.15
C ALA A 105 -7.32 -8.27 28.61
N SER A 106 -6.87 -7.10 29.09
CA SER A 106 -6.39 -6.92 30.47
C SER A 106 -7.52 -7.00 31.50
N ALA A 107 -8.71 -6.49 31.15
CA ALA A 107 -9.92 -6.57 31.98
C ALA A 107 -10.48 -8.01 32.06
N ALA A 108 -10.39 -8.78 30.97
CA ALA A 108 -10.81 -10.18 30.96
C ALA A 108 -9.89 -11.09 31.80
N ALA A 109 -8.60 -10.75 31.96
CA ALA A 109 -7.63 -11.55 32.70
C ALA A 109 -7.63 -11.30 34.22
N SER A 110 -8.24 -10.22 34.70
CA SER A 110 -8.22 -9.81 36.13
C SER A 110 -9.52 -10.14 36.89
N GLY A 111 -10.52 -10.72 36.21
CA GLY A 111 -11.81 -11.11 36.79
C GLY A 111 -12.03 -12.62 36.97
N GLY A 112 -10.97 -13.43 36.97
CA GLY A 112 -11.02 -14.90 37.09
C GLY A 112 -10.61 -15.40 38.46
#